data_AF-A0A6J6SSK6-F1
#
_entry.id   AF-A0A6J6SSK6-F1
#
_cell.length_a   1.000
_cell.length_b   1.000
_cell.length_c   1.000
_cell.angle_alpha   90.00
_cell.angle_beta   90.00
_cell.angle_gamma   90.00
#
_symmetry.space_group_name_H-M   'P 1'
#
loop_
_entity.id
_entity.type
_entity.pdbx_description
1 polymer ?
#
loop_
_entity_poly.entity_id
_entity_poly.type
_entity_poly.pdbx_seq_one_letter_code
_entity_poly.pdbx_strand_id
1 'polypeptide(L)'
;MTVDGLGFAVALADAFALAAYFLVGEQGVKTRSSTSLTTYGFGVSTLFWFFVLPVWNFPFEIFTQQIPLSGISDSTLPGWVLLTYMILAGTIVPYLCVLNGIRFISASQASLIGMLEPVIAGFLAWFALSEQLAPIQLLGGAIVLIGIYLAERSRQINQL
;
A
#
# COMPACT_ATOMS: atom_id res chain seq x y z
N MET A 1 14.17 -21.83 0.69
CA MET A 1 12.95 -21.05 0.42
C MET A 1 12.19 -21.76 -0.70
N THR A 2 11.18 -22.54 -0.37
CA THR A 2 10.29 -23.16 -1.36
C THR A 2 9.21 -22.14 -1.71
N VAL A 3 9.01 -21.88 -3.00
CA VAL A 3 7.94 -20.98 -3.46
C VAL A 3 6.62 -21.69 -3.21
N ASP A 4 5.78 -21.14 -2.34
CA ASP A 4 4.42 -21.62 -2.15
C ASP A 4 3.59 -21.22 -3.37
N GLY A 5 3.13 -22.21 -4.14
CA GLY A 5 2.37 -21.99 -5.37
C GLY A 5 1.06 -21.25 -5.11
N LEU A 6 0.43 -21.44 -3.94
CA LEU A 6 -0.78 -20.73 -3.57
C LEU A 6 -0.48 -19.24 -3.32
N GLY A 7 0.57 -18.94 -2.56
CA GLY A 7 1.02 -17.57 -2.33
C GLY A 7 1.33 -16.83 -3.62
N PHE A 8 2.00 -17.49 -4.56
CA PHE A 8 2.28 -16.91 -5.89
C PHE A 8 1.01 -16.60 -6.68
N ALA A 9 0.03 -17.53 -6.68
CA ALA A 9 -1.25 -17.30 -7.37
C ALA A 9 -2.04 -16.13 -6.76
N VAL A 10 -2.06 -16.00 -5.43
CA VAL A 10 -2.72 -14.89 -4.74
C VAL A 10 -2.02 -13.56 -5.04
N ALA A 11 -0.69 -13.54 -5.07
CA ALA A 11 0.07 -12.33 -5.42
C ALA A 11 -0.21 -11.86 -6.86
N LEU A 12 -0.38 -12.80 -7.81
CA LEU A 12 -0.81 -12.45 -9.18
C LEU A 12 -2.23 -11.88 -9.20
N ALA A 13 -3.17 -12.48 -8.46
CA ALA A 13 -4.53 -11.98 -8.35
C ALA A 13 -4.57 -10.56 -7.76
N ASP A 14 -3.75 -10.29 -6.75
CA ASP A 14 -3.58 -8.96 -6.15
C ASP A 14 -3.04 -7.94 -7.16
N ALA A 15 -2.05 -8.31 -7.98
CA ALA A 15 -1.54 -7.44 -9.03
C ALA A 15 -2.63 -7.02 -10.04
N PHE A 16 -3.52 -7.95 -10.42
CA PHE A 16 -4.67 -7.63 -11.28
C PHE A 16 -5.69 -6.74 -10.56
N ALA A 17 -5.95 -6.99 -9.27
CA ALA A 17 -6.84 -6.15 -8.47
C ALA A 17 -6.31 -4.72 -8.33
N LEU A 18 -5.01 -4.56 -8.10
CA LEU A 18 -4.34 -3.26 -8.01
C LEU A 18 -4.37 -2.52 -9.35
N ALA A 19 -4.11 -3.22 -10.47
CA ALA A 19 -4.24 -2.64 -11.80
C ALA A 19 -5.68 -2.16 -12.07
N ALA A 20 -6.68 -2.98 -11.71
CA ALA A 20 -8.09 -2.61 -11.82
C ALA A 20 -8.42 -1.38 -10.95
N TYR A 21 -7.90 -1.31 -9.72
CA TYR A 21 -8.06 -0.16 -8.83
C TYR A 21 -7.54 1.13 -9.46
N PHE A 22 -6.33 1.13 -10.03
CA PHE A 22 -5.78 2.32 -10.69
C PHE A 22 -6.56 2.73 -11.94
N LEU A 23 -6.97 1.76 -12.78
CA LEU A 23 -7.73 2.03 -14.01
C LEU A 23 -9.14 2.54 -13.71
N VAL A 24 -9.87 1.88 -12.80
CA VAL A 24 -11.20 2.30 -12.36
C VAL A 24 -11.12 3.62 -11.61
N GLY A 25 -10.08 3.82 -10.80
CA GLY A 25 -9.79 5.07 -10.12
C GLY A 25 -9.64 6.23 -11.10
N GLU A 26 -8.81 6.07 -12.14
CA GLU A 26 -8.57 7.09 -13.17
C GLU A 26 -9.85 7.45 -13.94
N GLN A 27 -10.70 6.48 -14.27
CA GLN A 27 -11.99 6.75 -14.88
C GLN A 27 -12.99 7.39 -13.90
N GLY A 28 -13.01 6.91 -12.66
CA GLY A 28 -13.91 7.38 -11.61
C GLY A 28 -13.67 8.84 -11.26
N VAL A 29 -12.41 9.26 -11.12
CA VAL A 29 -12.07 10.64 -10.70
C VAL A 29 -12.41 11.70 -11.75
N LYS A 30 -12.71 11.29 -13.00
CA LYS A 30 -13.22 12.18 -14.05
C LYS A 30 -14.67 12.58 -13.83
N THR A 31 -15.46 11.74 -13.13
CA THR A 31 -16.91 11.93 -12.97
C THR A 31 -17.33 12.18 -11.52
N ARG A 32 -16.48 11.83 -10.55
CA ARG A 32 -16.77 11.94 -9.11
C ARG A 32 -15.59 12.58 -8.37
N SER A 33 -15.88 13.17 -7.22
CA SER A 33 -14.83 13.63 -6.29
C SER A 33 -14.08 12.43 -5.72
N SER A 34 -12.77 12.58 -5.46
CA SER A 34 -11.94 11.52 -4.88
C SER A 34 -12.50 11.03 -3.55
N THR A 35 -13.01 11.93 -2.70
CA THR A 35 -13.66 11.58 -1.43
C THR A 35 -14.85 10.63 -1.63
N SER A 36 -15.71 10.90 -2.62
CA SER A 36 -16.87 10.04 -2.89
C SER A 36 -16.43 8.64 -3.33
N LEU A 37 -15.41 8.55 -4.18
CA LEU A 37 -14.87 7.25 -4.65
C LEU A 37 -14.26 6.46 -3.50
N THR A 38 -13.48 7.12 -2.64
CA THR A 38 -12.91 6.50 -1.44
C THR A 38 -14.00 6.00 -0.50
N THR A 39 -15.07 6.78 -0.29
CA THR A 39 -16.21 6.36 0.53
C THR A 39 -16.91 5.13 -0.03
N TYR A 40 -17.18 5.09 -1.34
CA TYR A 40 -17.78 3.89 -1.96
C TYR A 40 -16.84 2.69 -1.89
N GLY A 41 -15.55 2.88 -2.17
CA GLY A 41 -14.54 1.82 -2.09
C GLY A 41 -14.47 1.22 -0.69
N PHE A 42 -14.28 2.05 0.33
CA PHE A 42 -14.27 1.57 1.72
C PHE A 42 -15.62 1.01 2.16
N GLY A 43 -16.74 1.55 1.71
CA GLY A 43 -18.07 1.01 2.02
C GLY A 43 -18.24 -0.41 1.51
N VAL A 44 -17.90 -0.66 0.24
CA VAL A 44 -17.93 -2.00 -0.36
C VAL A 44 -16.95 -2.94 0.33
N SER A 45 -15.71 -2.50 0.59
CA SER A 45 -14.73 -3.30 1.33
C SER A 45 -15.19 -3.64 2.75
N THR A 46 -15.84 -2.70 3.44
CA THR A 46 -16.40 -2.91 4.78
C THR A 46 -17.51 -3.96 4.75
N LEU A 47 -18.41 -3.89 3.76
CA LEU A 47 -19.46 -4.91 3.59
C LEU A 47 -18.87 -6.29 3.29
N PHE A 48 -17.87 -6.36 2.40
CA PHE A 48 -17.18 -7.61 2.10
C PHE A 48 -16.55 -8.22 3.37
N TRP A 49 -15.75 -7.44 4.09
CA TRP A 49 -15.07 -7.91 5.30
C TRP A 49 -16.03 -8.22 6.44
N PHE A 50 -17.18 -7.55 6.54
CA PHE A 50 -18.20 -7.87 7.54
C PHE A 50 -18.70 -9.32 7.41
N PHE A 51 -18.76 -9.88 6.21
CA PHE A 51 -19.14 -11.29 6.01
C PHE A 51 -17.96 -12.26 6.15
N VAL A 52 -16.76 -11.88 5.69
CA VAL A 52 -15.57 -12.74 5.75
C VAL A 52 -14.98 -12.84 7.16
N LEU A 53 -14.91 -11.72 7.87
CA LEU A 53 -14.44 -11.61 9.26
C LEU A 53 -15.50 -10.89 10.09
N PRO A 54 -16.51 -11.64 10.57
CA PRO A 54 -17.60 -11.02 11.29
C PRO A 54 -17.15 -10.30 12.54
N VAL A 55 -17.70 -9.09 12.76
CA VAL A 55 -17.28 -8.17 13.84
C VAL A 55 -17.40 -8.77 15.24
N TRP A 56 -18.29 -9.74 15.44
CA TRP A 56 -18.46 -10.44 16.72
C TRP A 56 -17.29 -11.37 17.07
N ASN A 57 -16.47 -11.76 16.10
CA ASN A 57 -15.23 -12.51 16.36
C ASN A 57 -14.03 -11.58 16.63
N PHE A 58 -14.24 -10.26 16.66
CA PHE A 58 -13.15 -9.31 16.83
C PHE A 58 -12.62 -9.31 18.28
N PRO A 59 -11.29 -9.39 18.49
CA PRO A 59 -10.71 -9.40 19.84
C PRO A 59 -10.65 -7.98 20.43
N PHE A 60 -11.75 -7.54 21.06
CA PHE A 60 -11.89 -6.19 21.63
C PHE A 60 -10.88 -5.87 22.74
N GLU A 61 -10.20 -6.86 23.31
CA GLU A 61 -9.14 -6.66 24.31
C GLU A 61 -7.98 -5.80 23.79
N ILE A 62 -7.73 -5.83 22.46
CA ILE A 62 -6.62 -5.10 21.83
C ILE A 62 -6.70 -3.58 22.04
N PHE A 63 -7.91 -3.04 22.25
CA PHE A 63 -8.08 -1.60 22.47
C PHE A 63 -7.46 -1.12 23.78
N THR A 64 -7.44 -1.98 24.80
CA THR A 64 -6.89 -1.67 26.13
C THR A 64 -5.48 -2.23 26.36
N GLN A 65 -5.04 -3.16 25.52
CA GLN A 65 -3.70 -3.75 25.61
C GLN A 65 -2.62 -2.70 25.33
N GLN A 66 -1.57 -2.73 26.13
CA GLN A 66 -0.38 -1.91 25.95
C GLN A 66 0.57 -2.62 24.99
N ILE A 67 0.78 -2.03 23.82
CA ILE A 67 1.60 -2.60 22.75
C ILE A 67 2.97 -1.90 22.77
N PRO A 68 4.08 -2.65 22.88
CA PRO A 68 5.41 -2.07 22.88
C PRO A 68 5.76 -1.49 21.50
N LEU A 69 6.40 -0.31 21.48
CA LEU A 69 6.89 0.34 20.25
C LEU A 69 8.29 -0.14 19.87
N SER A 70 8.46 -1.47 19.84
CA SER A 70 9.74 -2.10 19.52
C SER A 70 10.31 -1.53 18.22
N GLY A 71 11.55 -1.01 18.29
CA GLY A 71 12.25 -0.39 17.16
C GLY A 71 12.21 1.14 17.11
N ILE A 72 11.38 1.82 17.93
CA ILE A 72 11.33 3.30 17.98
C ILE A 72 11.56 3.83 19.40
N SER A 73 10.96 3.19 20.42
CA SER A 73 11.09 3.59 21.82
C SER A 73 10.77 2.43 22.74
N ASP A 74 11.35 2.43 23.95
CA ASP A 74 11.00 1.48 25.04
C ASP A 74 9.60 1.77 25.65
N SER A 75 8.87 2.73 25.12
CA SER A 75 7.52 3.10 25.57
C SER A 75 6.45 2.17 24.99
N THR A 76 5.37 1.99 25.74
CA THR A 76 4.16 1.28 25.27
C THR A 76 3.07 2.28 24.90
N LEU A 77 2.29 1.98 23.86
CA LEU A 77 1.07 2.72 23.53
C LEU A 77 -0.17 1.81 23.59
N PRO A 78 -1.33 2.34 23.99
CA PRO A 78 -2.58 1.60 23.94
C PRO A 78 -2.93 1.21 22.50
N GLY A 79 -3.42 -0.01 22.29
CA GLY A 79 -3.71 -0.50 20.95
C GLY A 79 -4.73 0.33 20.17
N TRP A 80 -5.67 1.02 20.83
CA TRP A 80 -6.60 1.93 20.14
C TRP A 80 -5.87 3.09 19.43
N VAL A 81 -4.76 3.59 20.00
CA VAL A 81 -3.96 4.66 19.41
C VAL A 81 -3.29 4.16 18.13
N LEU A 82 -2.68 2.97 18.18
CA LEU A 82 -2.01 2.36 17.03
C LEU A 82 -2.99 1.98 15.93
N LEU A 83 -4.17 1.45 16.29
CA LEU A 83 -5.24 1.17 15.34
C LEU A 83 -5.74 2.45 14.66
N THR A 84 -5.96 3.51 15.44
CA THR A 84 -6.38 4.81 14.88
C THR A 84 -5.31 5.37 13.93
N TYR A 85 -4.04 5.26 14.31
CA TYR A 85 -2.93 5.65 13.44
C TYR A 85 -2.90 4.86 12.13
N MET A 86 -3.01 3.53 12.20
CA MET A 86 -3.04 2.65 11.03
C MET A 86 -4.24 2.95 10.10
N ILE A 87 -5.43 3.20 10.67
CA ILE A 87 -6.63 3.52 9.91
C ILE A 87 -6.48 4.89 9.23
N LEU A 88 -6.05 5.92 9.97
CA LEU A 88 -5.98 7.27 9.43
C LEU A 88 -4.75 7.46 8.53
N ALA A 89 -3.55 7.28 9.09
CA ALA A 89 -2.29 7.56 8.42
C ALA A 89 -1.84 6.42 7.50
N GLY A 90 -2.17 5.16 7.83
CA GLY A 90 -1.82 3.99 7.00
C GLY A 90 -2.83 3.68 5.89
N THR A 91 -4.08 4.16 6.01
CA THR A 91 -5.16 3.77 5.07
C THR A 91 -5.89 4.96 4.47
N ILE A 92 -6.67 5.72 5.27
CA ILE A 92 -7.57 6.75 4.73
C ILE A 92 -6.79 7.86 4.02
N VAL A 93 -5.77 8.42 4.66
CA VAL A 93 -4.96 9.51 4.09
C VAL A 93 -4.21 9.06 2.84
N PRO A 94 -3.45 7.94 2.83
CA PRO A 94 -2.79 7.45 1.62
C PRO A 94 -3.75 7.21 0.46
N TYR A 95 -4.89 6.55 0.68
CA TYR A 95 -5.86 6.29 -0.39
C TYR A 95 -6.48 7.57 -0.96
N LEU A 96 -6.77 8.56 -0.11
CA LEU A 96 -7.18 9.88 -0.56
C LEU A 96 -6.08 10.55 -1.38
N CYS A 97 -4.83 10.50 -0.93
CA CYS A 97 -3.68 11.05 -1.66
C CYS A 97 -3.51 10.38 -3.02
N VAL A 98 -3.60 9.04 -3.10
CA VAL A 98 -3.51 8.29 -4.36
C VAL A 98 -4.62 8.70 -5.33
N LEU A 99 -5.89 8.68 -4.89
CA LEU A 99 -7.01 9.04 -5.76
C LEU A 99 -7.05 10.53 -6.12
N ASN A 100 -6.50 11.42 -5.29
CA ASN A 100 -6.30 12.81 -5.69
C ASN A 100 -5.14 12.95 -6.67
N GLY A 101 -4.03 12.23 -6.44
CA GLY A 101 -2.85 12.21 -7.31
C GLY A 101 -3.18 11.79 -8.73
N ILE A 102 -3.98 10.73 -8.89
CA ILE A 102 -4.45 10.22 -10.20
C ILE A 102 -5.23 11.28 -11.01
N ARG A 103 -5.69 12.38 -10.40
CA ARG A 103 -6.30 13.50 -11.15
C ARG A 103 -5.28 14.34 -11.91
N PHE A 104 -4.02 14.30 -11.46
CA PHE A 104 -2.91 15.08 -12.00
C PHE A 104 -1.96 14.24 -12.86
N ILE A 105 -1.91 12.93 -12.62
CA ILE A 105 -1.06 11.97 -13.33
C ILE A 105 -1.88 10.79 -13.84
N SER A 106 -1.42 10.15 -14.91
CA SER A 106 -2.06 8.93 -15.41
C SER A 106 -1.97 7.74 -14.43
N ALA A 107 -2.88 6.77 -14.53
CA ALA A 107 -2.86 5.52 -13.78
C ALA A 107 -1.50 4.79 -13.89
N SER A 108 -0.90 4.78 -15.09
CA SER A 108 0.41 4.19 -15.32
C SER A 108 1.53 4.91 -14.57
N GLN A 109 1.51 6.25 -14.51
CA GLN A 109 2.49 7.02 -13.70
C GLN A 109 2.32 6.75 -12.22
N ALA A 110 1.07 6.76 -11.74
CA ALA A 110 0.77 6.47 -10.33
C ALA A 110 1.26 5.06 -9.93
N SER A 111 1.03 4.07 -10.80
CA SER A 111 1.51 2.70 -10.60
C SER A 111 3.04 2.62 -10.58
N LEU A 112 3.75 3.33 -11.47
CA LEU A 112 5.22 3.36 -11.47
C LEU A 112 5.79 4.01 -10.20
N ILE A 113 5.18 5.09 -9.72
CA ILE A 113 5.55 5.71 -8.44
C ILE A 113 5.31 4.73 -7.29
N GLY A 114 4.20 3.99 -7.31
CA GLY A 114 3.94 2.93 -6.32
C GLY A 114 5.00 1.83 -6.32
N MET A 115 5.60 1.51 -7.47
CA MET A 115 6.69 0.52 -7.53
C MET A 115 7.98 0.97 -6.82
N LEU A 116 8.12 2.26 -6.47
CA LEU A 116 9.23 2.74 -5.63
C LEU A 116 9.03 2.40 -4.15
N GLU A 117 7.80 2.09 -3.74
CA GLU A 117 7.45 1.84 -2.34
C GLU A 117 8.33 0.77 -1.66
N PRO A 118 8.60 -0.41 -2.25
CA PRO A 118 9.46 -1.42 -1.63
C PRO A 118 10.90 -0.92 -1.43
N VAL A 119 11.40 -0.09 -2.33
CA VAL A 119 12.76 0.48 -2.24
C VAL A 119 12.83 1.52 -1.13
N ILE A 120 11.82 2.41 -1.06
CA ILE A 120 11.70 3.42 -0.01
C ILE A 120 11.50 2.74 1.35
N ALA A 121 10.64 1.72 1.43
CA ALA A 121 10.39 0.95 2.63
C ALA A 121 11.68 0.28 3.13
N GLY A 122 12.45 -0.38 2.24
CA GLY A 122 13.74 -0.96 2.60
C GLY A 122 14.75 0.08 3.09
N PHE A 123 14.81 1.25 2.43
CA PHE A 123 15.64 2.37 2.88
C PHE A 123 15.24 2.89 4.26
N LEU A 124 13.94 3.07 4.51
CA LEU A 124 13.42 3.53 5.80
C LEU A 124 13.63 2.50 6.90
N ALA A 125 13.53 1.20 6.61
CA ALA A 125 13.84 0.14 7.57
C ALA A 125 15.32 0.17 7.97
N TRP A 126 16.22 0.33 7.01
CA TRP A 126 17.65 0.52 7.29
C TRP A 126 17.92 1.79 8.10
N PHE A 127 17.32 2.91 7.71
CA PHE A 127 17.59 4.22 8.30
C PHE A 127 16.98 4.38 9.71
N ALA A 128 15.70 4.03 9.87
CA ALA A 128 14.95 4.28 11.09
C ALA A 128 14.97 3.11 12.09
N LEU A 129 15.05 1.86 11.60
CA LEU A 129 15.05 0.66 12.44
C LEU A 129 16.43 0.02 12.57
N SER A 130 17.46 0.57 11.93
CA SER A 130 18.82 0.01 11.89
C SER A 130 18.87 -1.43 11.36
N GLU A 131 17.92 -1.82 10.49
CA GLU A 131 17.91 -3.14 9.86
C GLU A 131 19.05 -3.30 8.87
N GLN A 132 19.76 -4.42 8.92
CA GLN A 132 20.82 -4.71 7.96
C GLN A 132 20.23 -5.29 6.68
N LEU A 133 20.35 -4.54 5.58
CA LEU A 133 19.93 -5.01 4.27
C LEU A 133 20.94 -6.03 3.73
N ALA A 134 20.47 -7.23 3.45
CA ALA A 134 21.27 -8.27 2.83
C ALA A 134 21.70 -7.84 1.40
N PRO A 135 22.88 -8.26 0.91
CA PRO A 135 23.33 -7.93 -0.44
C PRO A 135 22.30 -8.28 -1.54
N ILE A 136 21.55 -9.37 -1.36
CA ILE A 136 20.49 -9.78 -2.29
C ILE A 136 19.30 -8.80 -2.31
N GLN A 137 18.96 -8.17 -1.18
CA GLN A 137 17.92 -7.16 -1.10
C GLN A 137 18.35 -5.87 -1.81
N LEU A 138 19.62 -5.47 -1.66
CA LEU A 138 20.20 -4.35 -2.40
C LEU A 138 20.19 -4.58 -3.91
N LEU A 139 20.56 -5.79 -4.35
CA LEU A 139 20.47 -6.18 -5.76
C LEU A 139 19.02 -6.14 -6.26
N GLY A 140 18.07 -6.67 -5.49
CA GLY A 140 16.64 -6.59 -5.80
C GLY A 140 16.16 -5.14 -5.95
N GLY A 141 16.55 -4.26 -5.01
CA GLY A 141 16.23 -2.83 -5.06
C GLY A 141 16.82 -2.15 -6.30
N ALA A 142 18.07 -2.44 -6.65
CA ALA A 142 18.70 -1.92 -7.87
C ALA A 142 17.97 -2.38 -9.14
N ILE A 143 17.57 -3.65 -9.22
CA ILE A 143 16.80 -4.19 -10.35
C ILE A 143 15.46 -3.46 -10.49
N VAL A 144 14.74 -3.25 -9.38
CA VAL A 144 13.46 -2.50 -9.38
C VAL A 144 13.67 -1.07 -9.90
N LEU A 145 14.67 -0.35 -9.40
CA LEU A 145 14.96 1.03 -9.84
C LEU A 145 15.29 1.10 -11.33
N ILE A 146 16.10 0.17 -11.84
CA ILE A 146 16.43 0.08 -13.27
C ILE A 146 15.16 -0.20 -14.08
N GLY A 147 14.32 -1.13 -13.63
CA GLY A 147 13.05 -1.44 -14.29
C GLY A 147 12.13 -0.23 -14.40
N ILE A 148 11.97 0.52 -13.32
CA ILE A 148 11.17 1.77 -13.29
C ILE A 148 11.75 2.80 -14.24
N TYR A 149 13.07 3.01 -14.22
CA TYR A 149 13.74 3.95 -15.11
C TYR A 149 13.52 3.61 -16.60
N LEU A 150 13.65 2.33 -16.96
CA LEU A 150 13.43 1.86 -18.33
C LEU A 150 11.96 2.02 -18.75
N ALA A 151 11.02 1.69 -17.87
CA ALA A 151 9.59 1.83 -18.14
C ALA A 151 9.19 3.29 -18.36
N GLU A 152 9.66 4.20 -17.50
CA GLU A 152 9.39 5.64 -17.62
C GLU A 152 10.01 6.22 -18.91
N ARG A 153 11.24 5.82 -19.24
CA ARG A 153 11.92 6.28 -20.46
C ARG A 153 11.23 5.80 -21.74
N SER A 154 10.83 4.53 -21.79
CA SER A 154 10.09 3.98 -22.95
C SER A 154 8.79 4.73 -23.19
N ARG A 155 8.08 5.08 -22.11
CA ARG A 155 6.85 5.85 -22.18
C ARG A 155 7.08 7.26 -22.74
N GLN A 156 8.07 7.99 -22.23
CA GLN A 156 8.36 9.35 -22.71
C GLN A 156 8.67 9.37 -24.21
N ILE A 157 9.38 8.35 -24.72
CA ILE A 157 9.67 8.21 -26.15
C ILE A 157 8.38 8.01 -26.97
N ASN A 158 7.41 7.22 -26.47
CA ASN A 158 6.14 6.97 -27.17
C ASN A 158 5.17 8.18 -27.18
N GLN A 159 5.48 9.26 -26.46
CA GLN A 159 4.67 10.49 -26.41
C GLN A 159 5.20 11.62 -27.31
N LEU A 160 6.37 11.42 -27.94
CA LEU A 160 7.00 12.33 -28.91
C LEU A 160 6.64 11.91 -30.34
#